data_AF-A0A0S4XK18-F1
#
_entry.id   AF-A0A0S4XK18-F1
#
_cell.length_a   1.000
_cell.length_b   1.000
_cell.length_c   1.000
_cell.angle_alpha   90.00
_cell.angle_beta   90.00
_cell.angle_gamma   90.00
#
_symmetry.space_group_name_H-M   'P 1'
#
loop_
_entity.id
_entity.type
_entity.pdbx_description
1 polymer ?
#
loop_
_entity_poly.entity_id
_entity_poly.type
_entity_poly.pdbx_seq_one_letter_code
_entity_poly.pdbx_strand_id
1 'polypeptide(L)'
;MEVVNELVKAGVPVNATNNLGLTALIEAVALGDGSDKYEKTVQLLLDGGADPNLPDRGGITPMRHARQRGFHGIGALLFKARGH
;
A
#
# COMPACT_ATOMS: atom_id res chain seq x y z
N MET A 1 1.00 -14.79 2.69
CA MET A 1 0.28 -14.11 1.58
C MET A 1 -1.21 -14.41 1.59
N GLU A 2 -1.67 -15.55 2.13
CA GLU A 2 -3.11 -15.81 2.36
C GLU A 2 -3.79 -14.79 3.30
N VAL A 3 -3.11 -14.36 4.36
CA VAL A 3 -3.68 -13.43 5.37
C VAL A 3 -4.19 -12.11 4.76
N VAL A 4 -3.48 -11.54 3.78
CA VAL A 4 -3.90 -10.25 3.16
C VAL A 4 -5.18 -10.42 2.35
N ASN A 5 -5.29 -11.51 1.59
CA ASN A 5 -6.51 -11.82 0.83
C ASN A 5 -7.70 -12.12 1.75
N GLU A 6 -7.47 -12.85 2.84
CA GLU A 6 -8.52 -13.14 3.82
C GLU A 6 -8.99 -11.89 4.55
N LEU A 7 -8.09 -10.96 4.91
CA LEU A 7 -8.45 -9.70 5.56
C LEU A 7 -9.25 -8.77 4.64
N VAL A 8 -8.89 -8.69 3.36
CA VAL A 8 -9.66 -7.94 2.36
C VAL A 8 -11.06 -8.54 2.18
N LYS A 9 -11.19 -9.88 2.18
CA LYS A 9 -12.49 -10.57 2.07
C LYS A 9 -13.33 -10.52 3.34
N ALA A 10 -12.71 -10.42 4.51
CA ALA A 10 -13.38 -10.40 5.81
C ALA A 10 -14.15 -9.09 6.10
N GLY A 11 -14.20 -8.14 5.16
CA GLY A 11 -14.89 -6.86 5.32
C GLY A 11 -14.12 -5.86 6.17
N VAL A 12 -12.81 -6.09 6.40
CA VAL A 12 -11.95 -5.06 6.98
C VAL A 12 -11.87 -3.91 5.98
N PRO A 13 -12.12 -2.66 6.39
CA PRO A 13 -11.99 -1.53 5.48
C PRO A 13 -10.55 -1.46 5.00
N VAL A 14 -10.31 -1.71 3.71
CA VAL A 14 -8.96 -1.77 3.12
C VAL A 14 -8.17 -0.47 3.31
N ASN A 15 -8.88 0.63 3.50
CA ASN A 15 -8.35 1.98 3.74
C ASN A 15 -8.37 2.39 5.23
N ALA A 16 -8.68 1.47 6.15
CA ALA A 16 -8.59 1.76 7.58
C ALA A 16 -7.15 2.10 7.97
N THR A 17 -7.00 3.08 8.85
CA THR A 17 -5.70 3.47 9.40
C THR A 17 -5.48 2.86 10.77
N ASN A 18 -4.27 2.39 11.06
CA ASN A 18 -3.87 1.99 12.40
C ASN A 18 -3.67 3.22 13.33
N ASN A 19 -3.22 3.01 14.58
CA ASN A 19 -3.01 4.07 15.56
C ASN A 19 -1.90 5.07 15.17
N LEU A 20 -1.03 4.71 14.22
CA LEU A 20 -0.02 5.59 13.64
C LEU A 20 -0.57 6.42 12.47
N GLY A 21 -1.80 6.15 12.04
CA GLY A 21 -2.42 6.81 10.89
C GLY A 21 -2.00 6.23 9.55
N LEU A 22 -1.44 5.01 9.52
CA LEU A 22 -1.04 4.34 8.29
C LEU A 22 -2.15 3.41 7.82
N THR A 23 -2.48 3.47 6.53
CA THR A 23 -3.23 2.40 5.87
C THR A 23 -2.34 1.18 5.67
N ALA A 24 -2.93 0.01 5.43
CA ALA A 24 -2.16 -1.20 5.10
C ALA A 24 -1.24 -0.99 3.88
N LEU A 25 -1.71 -0.20 2.89
CA LEU A 25 -0.92 0.15 1.72
C LEU A 25 0.29 1.01 2.08
N ILE A 26 0.13 2.04 2.92
CA ILE A 26 1.26 2.86 3.37
C ILE A 26 2.22 2.02 4.21
N GLU A 27 1.73 1.17 5.10
CA GLU A 27 2.57 0.34 5.96
C GLU A 27 3.45 -0.61 5.15
N ALA A 28 2.88 -1.26 4.12
CA ALA A 28 3.62 -2.14 3.20
C ALA A 28 4.75 -1.40 2.45
N VAL A 29 4.56 -0.12 2.13
CA VAL A 29 5.57 0.69 1.43
C VAL A 29 6.59 1.31 2.39
N ALA A 30 6.13 1.84 3.52
CA ALA A 30 6.95 2.61 4.46
C ALA A 30 7.79 1.72 5.38
N LEU A 31 7.27 0.54 5.76
CA LEU A 31 7.96 -0.41 6.63
C LEU A 31 8.56 -1.60 5.86
N GLY A 32 8.18 -1.77 4.59
CA GLY A 32 8.72 -2.83 3.73
C GLY A 32 10.11 -2.54 3.16
N ASP A 33 10.73 -3.54 2.53
CA ASP A 33 12.09 -3.46 1.98
C ASP A 33 12.16 -3.31 0.45
N GLY A 34 10.99 -3.23 -0.22
CA GLY A 34 10.93 -3.09 -1.68
C GLY A 34 11.14 -4.39 -2.45
N SER A 35 11.29 -5.54 -1.77
CA SER A 35 11.39 -6.85 -2.42
C SER A 35 10.10 -7.28 -3.12
N ASP A 36 10.19 -8.30 -3.97
CA ASP A 36 9.07 -8.96 -4.64
C ASP A 36 7.92 -9.35 -3.69
N LYS A 37 8.26 -9.68 -2.43
CA LYS A 37 7.27 -9.97 -1.38
C LYS A 37 6.41 -8.75 -1.08
N TYR A 38 7.02 -7.58 -0.93
CA TYR A 38 6.31 -6.32 -0.69
C TYR A 38 5.65 -5.79 -1.94
N GLU A 39 6.25 -5.94 -3.13
CA GLU A 39 5.58 -5.63 -4.40
C GLU A 39 4.28 -6.42 -4.55
N LYS A 40 4.32 -7.74 -4.31
CA LYS A 40 3.12 -8.58 -4.35
C LYS A 40 2.11 -8.21 -3.26
N THR A 41 2.55 -7.80 -2.09
CA THR A 41 1.66 -7.32 -1.02
C THR A 41 0.96 -6.02 -1.44
N VAL A 42 1.69 -5.08 -2.02
CA VAL A 42 1.14 -3.83 -2.56
C VAL A 42 0.13 -4.14 -3.66
N GLN A 43 0.45 -5.02 -4.61
CA GLN A 43 -0.49 -5.41 -5.67
C GLN A 43 -1.79 -5.98 -5.09
N LEU A 44 -1.72 -6.90 -4.13
CA LEU A 44 -2.91 -7.51 -3.51
C LEU A 44 -3.79 -6.46 -2.79
N LEU A 45 -3.18 -5.48 -2.13
CA LEU A 45 -3.93 -4.40 -1.48
C LEU A 45 -4.61 -3.51 -2.51
N LEU A 46 -3.93 -3.17 -3.61
CA LEU A 46 -4.51 -2.38 -4.72
C LEU A 46 -5.65 -3.13 -5.40
N ASP A 47 -5.48 -4.41 -5.69
CA ASP A 47 -6.53 -5.28 -6.25
C ASP A 47 -7.74 -5.41 -5.30
N GLY A 48 -7.47 -5.30 -3.99
CA GLY A 48 -8.48 -5.24 -2.93
C GLY A 48 -9.16 -3.88 -2.74
N GLY A 49 -8.86 -2.88 -3.59
CA GLY A 49 -9.48 -1.56 -3.54
C GLY A 49 -8.79 -0.57 -2.59
N ALA A 50 -7.55 -0.81 -2.17
CA ALA A 50 -6.76 0.18 -1.44
C ALA A 50 -6.57 1.43 -2.30
N ASP A 51 -6.83 2.61 -1.74
CA ASP A 51 -6.66 3.87 -2.46
C ASP A 51 -5.16 4.27 -2.46
N PRO A 52 -4.51 4.35 -3.64
CA PRO A 52 -3.08 4.69 -3.78
C PRO A 52 -2.76 6.17 -3.51
N ASN A 53 -3.78 6.99 -3.23
CA ASN A 53 -3.66 8.42 -2.99
C ASN A 53 -3.86 8.83 -1.53
N LEU A 54 -4.39 7.95 -0.67
CA LEU A 54 -4.59 8.28 0.74
C LEU A 54 -3.25 8.57 1.43
N PRO A 55 -3.06 9.76 2.01
CA PRO A 55 -1.86 10.07 2.76
C PRO A 55 -1.93 9.55 4.21
N ASP A 56 -0.77 9.40 4.84
CA ASP A 56 -0.69 9.25 6.29
C ASP A 56 -0.99 10.59 7.01
N ARG A 57 -0.94 10.58 8.36
CA ARG A 57 -1.13 11.78 9.19
C ARG A 57 -0.16 12.92 8.88
N GLY A 58 1.00 12.64 8.29
CA GLY A 58 1.98 13.63 7.85
C GLY A 58 1.75 14.13 6.42
N GLY A 59 0.65 13.74 5.78
CA GLY A 59 0.37 14.07 4.38
C GLY A 59 1.21 13.26 3.39
N ILE A 60 1.92 12.21 3.82
CA ILE A 60 2.83 11.43 2.97
C ILE A 60 2.02 10.31 2.29
N THR A 61 1.95 10.37 0.96
CA THR A 61 1.27 9.36 0.14
C THR A 61 2.14 8.11 -0.04
N PRO A 62 1.54 6.94 -0.38
CA PRO A 62 2.30 5.73 -0.71
C PRO A 62 3.39 6.00 -1.77
N MET A 63 3.07 6.77 -2.81
CA MET A 63 4.04 7.12 -3.85
C MET A 63 5.21 7.95 -3.32
N ARG A 64 4.97 8.86 -2.37
CA ARG A 64 6.04 9.67 -1.76
C ARG A 64 6.98 8.78 -0.94
N HIS A 65 6.44 7.83 -0.17
CA HIS A 65 7.22 6.82 0.55
C HIS A 65 8.06 5.96 -0.42
N ALA A 66 7.46 5.43 -1.49
CA ALA A 66 8.16 4.60 -2.47
C ALA A 66 9.33 5.36 -3.14
N ARG A 67 9.12 6.62 -3.51
CA ARG A 67 10.17 7.47 -4.11
C ARG A 67 11.31 7.77 -3.14
N GLN A 68 11.01 8.09 -1.88
CA GLN A 68 12.04 8.38 -0.87
C GLN A 68 12.93 7.16 -0.58
N ARG A 69 12.38 5.95 -0.74
CA ARG A 69 13.08 4.68 -0.48
C ARG A 69 13.72 4.06 -1.73
N GLY A 70 13.48 4.62 -2.92
CA GLY A 70 13.99 4.06 -4.18
C GLY A 70 13.28 2.78 -4.64
N PHE A 71 12.04 2.54 -4.19
CA PHE A 71 11.27 1.34 -4.54
C PHE A 71 10.60 1.49 -5.90
N HIS A 72 11.38 1.31 -6.97
CA HIS A 72 10.94 1.55 -8.34
C HIS A 72 9.77 0.65 -8.77
N GLY A 73 9.79 -0.64 -8.47
CA GLY A 73 8.69 -1.55 -8.86
C GLY A 73 7.40 -1.25 -8.11
N ILE A 74 7.46 -1.05 -6.79
CA ILE A 74 6.31 -0.52 -6.00
C ILE A 74 5.81 0.81 -6.58
N GLY A 75 6.70 1.73 -6.95
CA GLY A 75 6.35 2.99 -7.59
C GLY A 75 5.57 2.79 -8.89
N ALA A 76 5.97 1.83 -9.73
CA ALA A 76 5.26 1.50 -10.95
C ALA A 76 3.84 0.96 -10.68
N LEU A 77 3.68 0.09 -9.66
CA LEU A 77 2.37 -0.43 -9.24
C LEU A 77 1.43 0.69 -8.80
N LEU A 78 1.92 1.58 -7.94
CA LEU A 78 1.17 2.73 -7.44
C LEU A 78 0.81 3.72 -8.55
N PHE A 79 1.71 3.93 -9.53
CA PHE A 79 1.43 4.79 -10.69
C PHE A 79 0.30 4.21 -11.55
N LYS A 80 0.35 2.90 -11.83
CA LYS A 80 -0.67 2.21 -12.62
C LYS A 80 -2.05 2.27 -11.96
N ALA A 81 -2.12 2.08 -10.64
CA ALA A 81 -3.39 2.09 -9.91
C ALA A 81 -4.07 3.46 -9.85
N ARG A 82 -3.35 4.56 -10.10
CA ARG A 82 -3.92 5.93 -10.11
C ARG A 82 -4.65 6.28 -11.42
N GLY A 83 -4.43 5.51 -12.48
CA GLY A 83 -4.98 5.77 -13.82
C GLY A 83 -6.31 5.08 -14.11
N HIS A 84 -6.90 4.41 -13.11
CA HIS A 84 -8.20 3.76 -13.17
C HIS A 84 -9.21 4.53 -12.31
#